data_AF-A0A4Q9PYQ5-F1
#
_entry.id   AF-A0A4Q9PYQ5-F1
#
_cell.length_a   1.000
_cell.length_b   1.000
_cell.length_c   1.000
_cell.angle_alpha   90.00
_cell.angle_beta   90.00
_cell.angle_gamma   90.00
#
_symmetry.space_group_name_H-M   'P 1'
#
loop_
_entity.id
_entity.type
_entity.pdbx_description
1 polymer ?
#
loop_
_entity_poly.entity_id
_entity_poly.type
_entity_poly.pdbx_seq_one_letter_code
_entity_poly.pdbx_strand_id
1 'polypeptide(L)'
;MAAAPASLKHQLQKIAGRWAEDPFRPNVQLKTFLASLAEHPNLTPAAVRATRALEEDEFKKKYPLSDKIFKPASMPHHYTRLLEAFEKAAQGIARPWWKIFFNIW
;
A
#
# COMPACT_ATOMS: atom_id res chain seq x y z
N MET A 1 21.66 -2.33 -21.62
CA MET A 1 22.81 -2.24 -20.68
C MET A 1 22.31 -2.52 -19.27
N ALA A 2 22.82 -3.57 -18.63
CA ALA A 2 22.50 -3.87 -17.22
C ALA A 2 23.14 -2.81 -16.32
N ALA A 3 22.34 -2.16 -15.46
CA ALA A 3 22.87 -1.18 -14.51
C ALA A 3 23.78 -1.87 -13.48
N ALA A 4 24.87 -1.20 -13.09
CA ALA A 4 25.81 -1.73 -12.11
C ALA A 4 25.13 -2.04 -10.76
N PRO A 5 25.54 -3.09 -10.04
CA PRO A 5 24.86 -3.56 -8.82
C PRO A 5 24.80 -2.50 -7.71
N ALA A 6 25.82 -1.65 -7.57
CA ALA A 6 25.82 -0.53 -6.63
C ALA A 6 24.74 0.52 -6.94
N SER A 7 24.43 0.74 -8.22
CA SER A 7 23.36 1.66 -8.66
C SER A 7 21.97 1.11 -8.34
N LEU A 8 21.76 -0.20 -8.50
CA LEU A 8 20.50 -0.88 -8.18
C LEU A 8 20.17 -0.82 -6.69
N LYS A 9 21.15 -1.08 -5.83
CA LYS A 9 21.01 -0.95 -4.37
C LYS A 9 20.56 0.45 -3.97
N HIS A 10 21.23 1.49 -4.48
CA HIS A 10 20.90 2.87 -4.16
C HIS A 10 19.49 3.25 -4.64
N GLN A 11 19.09 2.81 -5.83
CA GLN A 11 17.73 3.04 -6.33
C GLN A 11 16.68 2.39 -5.43
N LEU A 12 16.88 1.14 -5.01
CA LEU A 12 15.91 0.45 -4.16
C LEU A 12 15.83 1.04 -2.75
N GLN A 13 16.97 1.43 -2.16
CA GLN A 13 17.01 2.15 -0.88
C GLN A 13 16.25 3.47 -0.93
N LYS A 14 16.40 4.23 -2.02
CA LYS A 14 15.65 5.48 -2.23
C LYS A 14 14.14 5.23 -2.28
N ILE A 15 13.69 4.18 -2.98
CA ILE A 15 12.27 3.82 -3.07
C ILE A 15 11.75 3.36 -1.70
N ALA A 16 12.52 2.52 -0.99
CA ALA A 16 12.18 2.05 0.35
C ALA A 16 11.96 3.22 1.33
N GLY A 17 12.87 4.21 1.32
CA GLY A 17 12.77 5.37 2.22
C GLY A 17 11.55 6.26 1.99
N ARG A 18 10.96 6.24 0.79
CA ARG A 18 9.73 6.97 0.46
C ARG A 18 8.45 6.19 0.79
N TRP A 19 8.58 4.89 1.02
CA TRP A 19 7.43 4.03 1.25
C TRP A 19 6.77 4.38 2.59
N ALA A 20 5.43 4.50 2.59
CA ALA A 20 4.67 4.81 3.79
C ALA A 20 4.77 3.68 4.83
N GLU A 21 4.65 4.05 6.10
CA GLU A 21 4.61 3.10 7.21
C GLU A 21 3.18 2.60 7.41
N ASP A 22 3.04 1.31 7.76
CA ASP A 22 1.74 0.71 8.05
C ASP A 22 1.45 0.84 9.57
N PRO A 23 0.52 1.72 9.98
CA PRO A 23 0.23 1.94 11.40
C PRO A 23 -0.46 0.72 12.07
N PHE A 24 -1.10 -0.15 11.29
CA PHE A 24 -1.80 -1.32 11.81
C PHE A 24 -0.90 -2.55 11.92
N ARG A 25 0.21 -2.57 11.19
CA ARG A 25 1.16 -3.69 11.17
C ARG A 25 2.58 -3.18 11.40
N PRO A 26 2.89 -2.66 12.60
CA PRO A 26 4.21 -2.11 12.89
C PRO A 26 5.33 -3.15 12.74
N ASN A 27 5.02 -4.43 12.92
CA ASN A 27 5.98 -5.54 12.81
C ASN A 27 6.22 -6.01 11.37
N VAL A 28 5.38 -5.62 10.40
CA VAL A 28 5.46 -6.11 9.02
C VAL A 28 5.41 -4.91 8.07
N GLN A 29 6.54 -4.23 7.94
CA GLN A 29 6.65 -3.04 7.10
C GLN A 29 7.33 -3.35 5.77
N LEU A 30 6.67 -2.96 4.66
CA LEU A 30 7.24 -3.14 3.33
C LEU A 30 8.53 -2.31 3.15
N LYS A 31 8.59 -1.12 3.75
CA LYS A 31 9.80 -0.28 3.81
C LYS A 31 11.02 -1.06 4.32
N THR A 32 10.87 -1.75 5.46
CA THR A 32 11.95 -2.55 6.06
C THR A 32 12.34 -3.73 5.17
N PHE A 33 11.35 -4.41 4.59
CA PHE A 33 11.62 -5.48 3.63
C PHE A 33 12.40 -4.98 2.41
N LEU A 34 11.99 -3.87 1.79
CA LEU A 34 12.68 -3.30 0.63
C LEU A 34 14.11 -2.83 0.97
N ALA A 35 14.32 -2.28 2.17
CA ALA A 35 15.65 -1.92 2.66
C ALA A 35 16.55 -3.16 2.79
N SER A 36 16.05 -4.26 3.40
CA SER A 36 16.80 -5.52 3.48
C SER A 36 17.05 -6.15 2.10
N LEU A 37 16.09 -6.04 1.18
CA LEU A 37 16.22 -6.56 -0.18
C LEU A 37 17.32 -5.82 -0.97
N ALA A 38 17.50 -4.53 -0.70
CA ALA A 38 18.57 -3.75 -1.32
C ALA A 38 19.98 -4.16 -0.86
N GLU A 39 20.10 -4.79 0.31
CA GLU A 39 21.36 -5.31 0.83
C GLU A 39 21.63 -6.76 0.41
N HIS A 40 20.63 -7.44 -0.14
CA HIS A 40 20.73 -8.83 -0.53
C HIS A 40 21.71 -9.02 -1.71
N PRO A 41 22.63 -10.01 -1.66
CA PRO A 41 23.66 -10.22 -2.68
C PRO A 41 23.11 -10.52 -4.07
N ASN A 42 21.92 -11.13 -4.15
CA ASN A 42 21.26 -11.50 -5.41
C ASN A 42 20.15 -10.51 -5.81
N LEU A 43 20.40 -9.21 -5.69
CA LEU A 43 19.43 -8.19 -6.11
C LEU A 43 19.26 -8.22 -7.64
N THR A 44 18.04 -8.49 -8.10
CA THR A 44 17.74 -8.52 -9.54
C THR A 44 17.29 -7.15 -10.05
N PRO A 45 17.67 -6.75 -11.28
CA PRO A 45 17.14 -5.54 -11.91
C PRO A 45 15.61 -5.59 -12.10
N ALA A 46 15.03 -6.79 -12.20
CA ALA A 46 13.59 -6.98 -12.29
C ALA A 46 12.88 -6.55 -11.00
N ALA A 47 13.42 -6.88 -9.82
CA ALA A 47 12.86 -6.47 -8.54
C ALA A 47 12.83 -4.94 -8.42
N VAL A 48 13.93 -4.25 -8.73
CA VAL A 48 13.99 -2.77 -8.67
C VAL A 48 12.96 -2.12 -9.61
N ARG A 49 12.81 -2.67 -10.82
CA ARG A 49 11.79 -2.20 -11.78
C ARG A 49 10.37 -2.43 -11.27
N ALA A 50 10.09 -3.60 -10.70
CA ALA A 50 8.78 -3.91 -10.12
C ALA A 50 8.45 -2.98 -8.95
N THR A 51 9.41 -2.72 -8.04
CA THR A 51 9.21 -1.79 -6.93
C THR A 51 8.96 -0.37 -7.41
N ARG A 52 9.66 0.08 -8.46
CA ARG A 52 9.39 1.39 -9.08
C ARG A 52 8.00 1.46 -9.71
N ALA A 53 7.59 0.42 -10.45
CA ALA A 53 6.26 0.36 -11.04
C ALA A 53 5.14 0.39 -9.98
N LEU A 54 5.39 -0.17 -8.79
CA LEU A 54 4.50 -0.08 -7.64
C LEU A 54 4.49 1.34 -7.03
N GLU A 55 5.64 1.99 -6.84
CA GLU A 55 5.73 3.37 -6.33
C GLU A 55 4.99 4.36 -7.25
N GLU A 56 5.12 4.18 -8.56
CA GLU A 56 4.55 5.09 -9.57
C GLU A 56 3.08 4.81 -9.90
N ASP A 57 2.46 3.84 -9.21
CA ASP A 57 1.07 3.39 -9.46
C ASP A 57 0.85 3.01 -10.95
N GLU A 58 1.87 2.45 -11.61
CA GLU A 58 1.86 2.22 -13.07
C GLU A 58 0.66 1.37 -13.50
N PHE A 59 0.41 0.27 -12.79
CA PHE A 59 -0.68 -0.66 -13.10
C PHE A 59 -2.07 -0.09 -12.81
N LYS A 60 -2.18 0.78 -11.81
CA LYS A 60 -3.43 1.49 -11.50
C LYS A 60 -3.80 2.45 -12.63
N LYS A 61 -2.81 3.11 -13.23
CA LYS A 61 -2.98 4.00 -14.39
C LYS A 61 -3.25 3.22 -15.68
N LYS A 62 -2.54 2.09 -15.86
CA LYS A 62 -2.65 1.24 -17.06
C LYS A 62 -3.99 0.51 -17.13
N TYR A 63 -4.53 0.10 -15.99
CA TYR A 63 -5.79 -0.63 -15.88
C TYR A 63 -6.77 0.13 -14.99
N PRO A 64 -7.32 1.26 -15.47
CA PRO A 64 -8.27 2.04 -14.69
C PRO A 64 -9.53 1.21 -14.40
N LEU A 65 -9.91 1.13 -13.13
CA LEU A 65 -11.11 0.43 -12.69
C LEU A 65 -12.33 1.34 -12.85
N SER A 66 -13.47 0.76 -13.24
CA SER A 66 -14.73 1.50 -13.38
C SER A 66 -15.30 1.88 -12.01
N ASP A 67 -15.91 3.08 -11.92
CA ASP A 67 -16.60 3.55 -10.71
C ASP A 67 -17.67 2.58 -10.20
N LYS A 68 -18.29 1.80 -11.09
CA LYS A 68 -19.28 0.78 -10.72
C LYS A 68 -18.69 -0.32 -9.82
N ILE A 69 -17.39 -0.60 -9.95
CA ILE A 69 -16.68 -1.58 -9.11
C ILE A 69 -16.51 -1.02 -7.69
N PHE A 70 -16.22 0.27 -7.56
CA PHE A 70 -16.06 0.96 -6.27
C PHE A 70 -17.39 1.41 -5.63
N LYS A 71 -18.51 1.28 -6.34
CA LYS A 71 -19.84 1.69 -5.86
C LYS A 71 -20.86 0.60 -6.21
N PRO A 72 -20.88 -0.52 -5.46
CA PRO A 72 -21.79 -1.62 -5.74
C PRO A 72 -23.24 -1.14 -5.61
N ALA A 73 -24.13 -1.63 -6.48
CA ALA A 73 -25.52 -1.19 -6.53
C ALA A 73 -26.29 -1.44 -5.23
N SER A 74 -25.96 -2.51 -4.50
CA SER A 74 -26.56 -2.84 -3.21
C SER A 74 -26.12 -1.90 -2.08
N MET A 75 -24.92 -1.32 -2.15
CA MET A 75 -24.39 -0.40 -1.14
C MET A 75 -23.39 0.59 -1.75
N PRO A 76 -23.86 1.71 -2.35
CA PRO A 76 -23.01 2.65 -3.07
C PRO A 76 -21.87 3.27 -2.25
N HIS A 77 -22.05 3.36 -0.92
CA HIS A 77 -21.09 3.94 0.02
C HIS A 77 -20.21 2.90 0.75
N HIS A 78 -20.18 1.65 0.28
CA HIS A 78 -19.48 0.57 0.99
C HIS A 78 -18.00 0.88 1.25
N TYR A 79 -17.24 1.13 0.17
CA TYR A 79 -15.80 1.36 0.28
C TYR A 79 -15.46 2.72 0.90
N THR A 80 -16.29 3.75 0.71
CA THR A 80 -16.08 5.05 1.36
C THR A 80 -16.23 4.95 2.88
N ARG A 81 -17.24 4.20 3.35
CA ARG A 81 -17.43 3.93 4.78
C ARG A 81 -16.31 3.06 5.35
N LEU A 82 -15.80 2.12 4.57
CA LEU A 82 -14.68 1.26 4.98
C LEU A 82 -13.41 2.08 5.17
N LEU A 83 -13.10 3.00 4.25
CA LEU A 83 -11.97 3.92 4.38
C LEU A 83 -12.13 4.85 5.59
N GLU A 84 -13.31 5.43 5.79
CA GLU A 84 -13.59 6.28 6.95
C GLU A 84 -13.44 5.51 8.28
N ALA A 85 -13.93 4.27 8.33
CA ALA A 85 -13.77 3.42 9.50
C ALA A 85 -12.30 3.06 9.76
N PHE A 86 -11.53 2.82 8.70
CA PHE A 86 -10.09 2.56 8.78
C PHE A 86 -9.33 3.76 9.33
N GLU A 87 -9.59 4.97 8.82
CA GLU A 87 -8.96 6.21 9.31
C GLU A 87 -9.32 6.48 10.78
N LYS A 88 -10.59 6.34 11.15
CA LYS A 88 -11.04 6.48 12.54
C LYS A 88 -10.40 5.47 13.47
N ALA A 89 -10.28 4.21 13.03
CA ALA A 89 -9.60 3.17 13.80
C ALA A 89 -8.12 3.49 14.02
N ALA A 90 -7.43 4.04 13.01
CA ALA A 90 -6.04 4.48 13.14
C ALA A 90 -5.87 5.62 14.17
N GLN A 91 -6.90 6.46 14.33
CA GLN A 91 -6.98 7.51 15.35
C GLN A 91 -7.40 7.01 16.74
N GLY A 92 -7.65 5.70 16.90
CA GLY A 92 -8.15 5.12 18.14
C GLY A 92 -9.65 5.36 18.39
N ILE A 93 -10.39 5.84 17.40
CA ILE A 93 -11.82 6.12 17.49
C ILE A 93 -12.60 4.85 17.16
N ALA A 94 -13.11 4.19 18.20
CA ALA A 94 -13.97 3.02 18.05
C ALA A 94 -15.41 3.43 17.70
N ARG A 95 -16.13 2.53 16.99
CA ARG A 95 -17.58 2.69 16.80
C ARG A 95 -18.30 2.48 18.14
N PRO A 96 -19.25 3.35 18.51
CA PRO A 96 -20.11 3.12 19.66
C PRO A 96 -20.82 1.77 19.58
N TRP A 97 -20.89 1.03 20.69
CA TRP A 97 -21.45 -0.32 20.75
C TRP A 97 -22.87 -0.43 20.16
N TRP A 98 -23.72 0.59 20.37
CA TRP A 98 -25.09 0.62 19.86
C TRP A 98 -25.13 0.70 18.32
N LYS A 99 -24.18 1.40 17.68
CA LYS A 99 -24.09 1.43 16.20
C LYS A 99 -23.71 0.07 15.64
N ILE A 100 -22.89 -0.69 16.37
CA ILE A 100 -22.53 -2.07 15.99
C ILE A 100 -23.75 -2.98 16.15
N PHE A 101 -24.43 -2.92 17.30
CA PHE A 101 -25.60 -3.73 17.61
C PHE A 101 -26.74 -3.55 16.60
N PHE A 102 -27.05 -2.31 16.22
CA PHE A 102 -28.11 -2.01 15.24
C PHE A 102 -27.65 -2.03 13.77
N ASN A 103 -26.38 -2.40 13.51
CA ASN A 103 -25.77 -2.35 12.17
C ASN A 103 -25.94 -0.99 11.46
N ILE A 104 -25.85 0.10 12.23
CA ILE A 104 -26.00 1.47 11.74
C ILE A 104 -24.62 1.99 11.34
N TRP A 105 -24.41 2.14 10.02
CA TRP A 105 -23.17 2.62 9.41
C TRP A 105 -23.13 4.14 9.32
#